data_AF-A0A7W0LTF2-F1
#
_entry.id   AF-A0A7W0LTF2-F1
#
_cell.length_a   1.000
_cell.length_b   1.000
_cell.length_c   1.000
_cell.angle_alpha   90.00
_cell.angle_beta   90.00
_cell.angle_gamma   90.00
#
_symmetry.space_group_name_H-M   'P 1'
#
loop_
_entity.id
_entity.type
_entity.pdbx_description
1 polymer ?
#
loop_
_entity_poly.entity_id
_entity_poly.type
_entity_poly.pdbx_seq_one_letter_code
_entity_poly.pdbx_strand_id
1 'polypeptide(L)'
;TATNRMVGYPYTKYTVSIMDVDMAGAVLVASAAKADELGVPADRRVHLRGWCYGTDPVYVAERETLGESPAMRAVGAEALAGAGAGIDDVAHLDLYSCFASSVQFARDALGLGEDDGRPVTVTGGLPFAGGAGSNYMTHSIATMTEVLRDDPGSLGLVSGVGMHMTKHAYALYGTEPGPVCPPDPEVQARLDALPTRSIRDEAKGPATMAAYSVVHARDGGPEWGLAVCDLPSGDRCYAKVLDADLLTDLERREWVGAPVELVSGGGGVNLAQVTPP
;
A
#
# COMPACT_ATOMS: atom_id res chain seq x y z
N THR A 1 12.05 14.47 -16.37
CA THR A 1 12.38 14.56 -17.82
C THR A 1 11.12 14.27 -18.62
N ALA A 2 11.08 14.47 -19.95
CA ALA A 2 9.91 14.10 -20.74
C ALA A 2 9.60 12.58 -20.66
N THR A 3 10.63 11.73 -20.55
CA THR A 3 10.50 10.27 -20.42
C THR A 3 10.02 9.81 -19.05
N ASN A 4 10.41 10.51 -17.99
CA ASN A 4 9.96 10.30 -16.60
C ASN A 4 9.36 11.59 -16.04
N ARG A 5 8.19 11.97 -16.57
CA ARG A 5 7.45 13.15 -16.13
C ARG A 5 6.77 12.91 -14.78
N MET A 6 6.38 14.00 -14.11
CA MET A 6 5.51 13.93 -12.95
C MET A 6 4.11 13.43 -13.37
N VAL A 7 3.48 12.60 -12.53
CA VAL A 7 2.11 12.12 -12.73
C VAL A 7 1.21 12.68 -11.63
N GLY A 8 1.65 12.54 -10.39
CA GLY A 8 1.02 13.19 -9.25
C GLY A 8 2.09 13.36 -8.19
N TYR A 9 2.40 14.60 -7.79
CA TYR A 9 3.46 14.87 -6.82
C TYR A 9 3.24 14.05 -5.54
N PRO A 10 4.25 13.31 -5.04
CA PRO A 10 5.67 13.34 -5.44
C PRO A 10 6.09 12.28 -6.49
N TYR A 11 5.15 11.56 -7.11
CA TYR A 11 5.42 10.40 -7.96
C TYR A 11 5.54 10.75 -9.44
N THR A 12 6.66 10.29 -10.01
CA THR A 12 6.95 10.31 -11.44
C THR A 12 6.42 9.05 -12.14
N LYS A 13 6.45 9.04 -13.47
CA LYS A 13 5.98 7.92 -14.30
C LYS A 13 6.60 6.57 -13.90
N TYR A 14 7.88 6.52 -13.53
CA TYR A 14 8.56 5.26 -13.19
C TYR A 14 8.33 4.81 -11.74
N THR A 15 7.65 5.61 -10.92
CA THR A 15 7.30 5.26 -9.54
C THR A 15 5.84 4.83 -9.38
N VAL A 16 5.13 4.65 -10.50
CA VAL A 16 3.73 4.23 -10.55
C VAL A 16 3.56 3.03 -11.48
N SER A 17 2.55 2.21 -11.23
CA SER A 17 2.27 1.00 -12.02
C SER A 17 1.98 1.28 -13.50
N ILE A 18 2.35 0.32 -14.34
CA ILE A 18 1.93 0.26 -15.75
C ILE A 18 0.93 -0.88 -15.91
N MET A 19 -0.33 -0.54 -16.12
CA MET A 19 -1.42 -1.53 -16.26
C MET A 19 -1.65 -2.03 -17.69
N ASP A 20 -0.90 -1.48 -18.66
CA ASP A 20 -1.03 -1.82 -20.08
C ASP A 20 -0.22 -3.10 -20.39
N VAL A 21 -0.75 -4.25 -19.95
CA VAL A 21 -0.10 -5.55 -20.03
C VAL A 21 -1.09 -6.67 -20.35
N ASP A 22 -0.65 -7.65 -21.14
CA ASP A 22 -1.36 -8.91 -21.41
C ASP A 22 -0.63 -10.06 -20.70
N MET A 23 -1.11 -10.45 -19.52
CA MET A 23 -0.48 -11.50 -18.71
C MET A 23 -1.51 -12.34 -17.94
N ALA A 24 -1.17 -13.60 -17.69
CA ALA A 24 -1.96 -14.53 -16.89
C ALA A 24 -1.06 -15.35 -15.98
N GLY A 25 -1.56 -15.68 -14.79
CA GLY A 25 -0.89 -16.52 -13.80
C GLY A 25 -1.90 -17.48 -13.18
N ALA A 26 -1.42 -18.61 -12.70
CA ALA A 26 -2.26 -19.60 -12.02
C ALA A 26 -1.49 -20.23 -10.86
N VAL A 27 -2.19 -20.51 -9.77
CA VAL A 27 -1.68 -21.24 -8.62
C VAL A 27 -2.58 -22.44 -8.39
N LEU A 28 -1.98 -23.63 -8.28
CA LEU A 28 -2.71 -24.86 -7.95
C LEU A 28 -2.53 -25.15 -6.47
N VAL A 29 -3.65 -25.19 -5.74
CA VAL A 29 -3.68 -25.50 -4.31
C VAL A 29 -4.32 -26.87 -4.12
N ALA A 30 -3.68 -27.71 -3.29
CA ALA A 30 -4.16 -29.05 -2.96
C ALA A 30 -3.83 -29.39 -1.50
N SER A 31 -4.58 -30.32 -0.93
CA SER A 31 -4.15 -30.96 0.31
C SER A 31 -2.91 -31.83 0.07
N ALA A 32 -2.10 -32.08 1.11
CA ALA A 32 -0.95 -32.98 1.01
C ALA A 32 -1.37 -34.37 0.50
N ALA A 33 -2.48 -34.91 1.03
CA ALA A 33 -3.03 -36.20 0.59
C ALA A 33 -3.40 -36.21 -0.91
N LYS A 34 -3.96 -35.12 -1.44
CA LYS A 34 -4.29 -35.04 -2.87
C LYS A 34 -3.03 -34.91 -3.73
N ALA A 35 -2.03 -34.18 -3.26
CA ALA A 35 -0.74 -34.09 -3.94
C ALA A 35 -0.03 -35.47 -3.98
N ASP A 36 -0.14 -36.27 -2.92
CA ASP A 36 0.37 -37.65 -2.87
C ASP A 36 -0.39 -38.55 -3.84
N GLU A 37 -1.73 -38.51 -3.84
CA GLU A 37 -2.58 -39.28 -4.76
C GLU A 37 -2.25 -38.99 -6.23
N LEU A 38 -1.95 -37.73 -6.57
CA LEU A 38 -1.60 -37.29 -7.92
C LEU A 38 -0.10 -37.47 -8.26
N GLY A 39 0.71 -37.96 -7.33
CA GLY A 39 2.14 -38.20 -7.55
C GLY A 39 2.98 -36.93 -7.70
N VAL A 40 2.55 -35.79 -7.12
CA VAL A 40 3.31 -34.53 -7.16
C VAL A 40 4.58 -34.68 -6.31
N PRO A 41 5.80 -34.50 -6.86
CA PRO A 41 7.03 -34.64 -6.07
C PRO A 41 7.11 -33.67 -4.88
N ALA A 42 7.70 -34.09 -3.76
CA ALA A 42 7.77 -33.28 -2.53
C ALA A 42 8.57 -31.98 -2.72
N ASP A 43 9.66 -32.04 -3.48
CA ASP A 43 10.50 -30.90 -3.89
C ASP A 43 9.79 -29.91 -4.84
N ARG A 44 8.60 -30.27 -5.34
CA ARG A 44 7.74 -29.36 -6.11
C ARG A 44 6.65 -28.71 -5.25
N ARG A 45 6.57 -28.99 -3.96
CA ARG A 45 5.52 -28.46 -3.08
C ARG A 45 6.04 -27.26 -2.29
N VAL A 46 5.20 -26.24 -2.20
CA VAL A 46 5.41 -25.08 -1.34
C VAL A 46 4.16 -24.92 -0.49
N HIS A 47 4.35 -24.63 0.78
CA HIS A 47 3.33 -24.62 1.79
C HIS A 47 3.03 -23.19 2.23
N LEU A 48 1.75 -22.84 2.35
CA LEU A 48 1.33 -21.63 3.04
C LEU A 48 1.60 -21.81 4.52
N ARG A 49 2.47 -20.98 5.08
CA ARG A 49 2.98 -21.08 6.46
C ARG A 49 2.26 -20.17 7.43
N GLY A 50 1.84 -18.99 6.97
CA GLY A 50 1.09 -18.03 7.77
C GLY A 50 0.46 -17.00 6.85
N TRP A 51 -0.67 -16.43 7.24
CA TRP A 51 -1.33 -15.38 6.48
C TRP A 51 -2.17 -14.51 7.38
N CYS A 52 -2.56 -13.34 6.90
CA CYS A 52 -3.61 -12.53 7.49
C CYS A 52 -4.17 -11.56 6.46
N TYR A 53 -5.39 -11.10 6.71
CA TYR A 53 -6.06 -10.05 5.95
C TYR A 53 -6.70 -9.08 6.92
N GLY A 54 -6.68 -7.79 6.56
CA GLY A 54 -7.32 -6.75 7.35
C GLY A 54 -7.43 -5.45 6.58
N THR A 55 -8.17 -4.50 7.13
CA THR A 55 -8.47 -3.23 6.48
C THR A 55 -8.24 -2.03 7.37
N ASP A 56 -7.68 -0.98 6.79
CA ASP A 56 -7.73 0.38 7.33
C ASP A 56 -9.10 1.02 7.03
N PRO A 57 -9.42 2.19 7.65
CA PRO A 57 -10.55 3.01 7.23
C PRO A 57 -10.57 3.28 5.73
N VAL A 58 -11.79 3.33 5.18
CA VAL A 58 -12.05 3.39 3.73
C VAL A 58 -11.49 4.68 3.15
N TYR A 59 -11.73 5.80 3.81
CA TYR A 59 -11.29 7.11 3.36
C TYR A 59 -10.00 7.51 4.08
N VAL A 60 -9.05 8.04 3.33
CA VAL A 60 -7.75 8.48 3.87
C VAL A 60 -7.93 9.50 5.00
N ALA A 61 -8.86 10.45 4.85
CA ALA A 61 -9.16 11.45 5.86
C ALA A 61 -9.76 10.89 7.18
N GLU A 62 -10.28 9.66 7.20
CA GLU A 62 -10.75 9.02 8.45
C GLU A 62 -9.59 8.53 9.33
N ARG A 63 -8.41 8.29 8.75
CA ARG A 63 -7.27 7.71 9.47
C ARG A 63 -6.70 8.71 10.44
N GLU A 64 -6.37 8.31 11.65
CA GLU A 64 -5.75 9.23 12.61
C GLU A 64 -4.40 9.75 12.08
N THR A 65 -3.50 8.84 11.74
CA THR A 65 -2.21 9.12 11.09
C THR A 65 -2.29 8.75 9.60
N LEU A 66 -1.94 9.70 8.72
CA LEU A 66 -2.05 9.52 7.26
C LEU A 66 -0.87 8.75 6.65
N GLY A 67 0.31 8.84 7.29
CA GLY A 67 1.56 8.21 6.83
C GLY A 67 1.79 6.80 7.36
N GLU A 68 0.82 6.21 8.08
CA GLU A 68 0.96 4.90 8.71
C GLU A 68 -0.26 4.02 8.39
N SER A 69 -0.06 2.70 8.47
CA SER A 69 -1.14 1.71 8.40
C SER A 69 -1.09 0.77 9.60
N PRO A 70 -1.95 0.99 10.61
CA PRO A 70 -2.13 0.05 11.71
C PRO A 70 -2.56 -1.33 11.20
N ALA A 71 -3.38 -1.38 10.15
CA ALA A 71 -3.82 -2.64 9.55
C ALA A 71 -2.64 -3.41 8.96
N MET A 72 -1.77 -2.81 8.14
CA MET A 72 -0.58 -3.49 7.59
C MET A 72 0.32 -4.05 8.69
N ARG A 73 0.55 -3.29 9.77
CA ARG A 73 1.36 -3.74 10.90
C ARG A 73 0.74 -4.95 11.60
N ALA A 74 -0.57 -4.90 11.88
CA ALA A 74 -1.29 -5.98 12.54
C ALA A 74 -1.33 -7.26 11.69
N VAL A 75 -1.66 -7.14 10.39
CA VAL A 75 -1.78 -8.30 9.51
C VAL A 75 -0.41 -8.90 9.16
N GLY A 76 0.63 -8.07 9.03
CA GLY A 76 2.00 -8.55 8.82
C GLY A 76 2.51 -9.33 10.03
N ALA A 77 2.31 -8.78 11.23
CA ALA A 77 2.67 -9.45 12.49
C ALA A 77 1.90 -10.77 12.68
N GLU A 78 0.59 -10.79 12.39
CA GLU A 78 -0.23 -12.01 12.49
C GLU A 78 0.22 -13.07 11.48
N ALA A 79 0.53 -12.69 10.24
CA ALA A 79 1.02 -13.62 9.23
C ALA A 79 2.37 -14.24 9.65
N LEU A 80 3.30 -13.42 10.17
CA LEU A 80 4.60 -13.86 10.69
C LEU A 80 4.44 -14.81 11.88
N ALA A 81 3.58 -14.44 12.84
CA ALA A 81 3.26 -15.26 14.01
C ALA A 81 2.65 -16.61 13.61
N GLY A 82 1.73 -16.63 12.63
CA GLY A 82 1.14 -17.85 12.08
C GLY A 82 2.18 -18.80 11.47
N ALA A 83 3.26 -18.25 10.90
CA ALA A 83 4.39 -19.03 10.38
C ALA A 83 5.38 -19.47 11.46
N GLY A 84 5.26 -18.94 12.69
CA GLY A 84 6.23 -19.14 13.78
C GLY A 84 7.58 -18.47 13.51
N ALA A 85 7.58 -17.34 12.79
CA ALA A 85 8.78 -16.66 12.30
C ALA A 85 8.77 -15.17 12.64
N GLY A 86 9.95 -14.58 12.75
CA GLY A 86 10.15 -13.14 12.70
C GLY A 86 10.44 -12.64 11.29
N ILE A 87 10.40 -11.33 11.07
CA ILE A 87 10.74 -10.73 9.77
C ILE A 87 12.19 -11.03 9.35
N ASP A 88 13.09 -11.22 10.31
CA ASP A 88 14.51 -11.54 10.06
C ASP A 88 14.71 -12.98 9.56
N ASP A 89 13.74 -13.87 9.76
CA ASP A 89 13.76 -15.25 9.23
C ASP A 89 13.30 -15.31 7.76
N VAL A 90 12.75 -14.22 7.22
CA VAL A 90 12.26 -14.14 5.84
C VAL A 90 13.42 -13.84 4.89
N ALA A 91 13.75 -14.78 4.01
CA ALA A 91 14.83 -14.62 3.04
C ALA A 91 14.39 -13.83 1.80
N HIS A 92 13.14 -13.99 1.38
CA HIS A 92 12.62 -13.47 0.11
C HIS A 92 11.38 -12.62 0.32
N LEU A 93 11.33 -11.44 -0.31
CA LEU A 93 10.19 -10.52 -0.21
C LEU A 93 9.57 -10.29 -1.58
N ASP A 94 8.24 -10.20 -1.61
CA ASP A 94 7.50 -9.55 -2.68
C ASP A 94 6.48 -8.58 -2.11
N LEU A 95 6.88 -7.32 -2.00
CA LEU A 95 6.04 -6.26 -1.48
C LEU A 95 5.20 -5.64 -2.61
N TYR A 96 3.88 -5.58 -2.41
CA TYR A 96 2.97 -4.94 -3.36
C TYR A 96 3.38 -3.49 -3.64
N SER A 97 3.49 -3.14 -4.91
CA SER A 97 4.23 -1.94 -5.36
C SER A 97 3.45 -1.09 -6.36
N CYS A 98 2.13 -0.94 -6.17
CA CYS A 98 1.33 -0.18 -7.13
C CYS A 98 1.77 1.29 -7.28
N PHE A 99 2.25 1.84 -6.16
CA PHE A 99 2.93 3.12 -6.03
C PHE A 99 4.14 2.92 -5.12
N ALA A 100 5.16 3.77 -5.22
CA ALA A 100 6.31 3.70 -4.30
C ALA A 100 5.91 3.79 -2.82
N SER A 101 4.81 4.50 -2.48
CA SER A 101 4.29 4.53 -1.11
C SER A 101 3.91 3.16 -0.56
N SER A 102 3.31 2.26 -1.36
CA SER A 102 2.86 0.96 -0.83
C SER A 102 4.04 0.11 -0.35
N VAL A 103 5.18 0.21 -1.03
CA VAL A 103 6.42 -0.44 -0.63
C VAL A 103 6.94 0.15 0.68
N GLN A 104 6.96 1.47 0.80
CA GLN A 104 7.44 2.14 2.02
C GLN A 104 6.55 1.84 3.22
N PHE A 105 5.23 1.89 3.07
CA PHE A 105 4.28 1.49 4.11
C PHE A 105 4.48 0.03 4.53
N ALA A 106 4.74 -0.88 3.59
CA ALA A 106 5.01 -2.28 3.89
C ALA A 106 6.33 -2.45 4.64
N ARG A 107 7.39 -1.73 4.27
CA ARG A 107 8.66 -1.74 4.98
C ARG A 107 8.51 -1.24 6.41
N ASP A 108 7.86 -0.08 6.59
CA ASP A 108 7.61 0.49 7.91
C ASP A 108 6.76 -0.45 8.79
N ALA A 109 5.72 -1.06 8.21
CA ALA A 109 4.86 -2.02 8.91
C ALA A 109 5.59 -3.29 9.33
N LEU A 110 6.56 -3.74 8.53
CA LEU A 110 7.39 -4.92 8.82
C LEU A 110 8.63 -4.59 9.66
N GLY A 111 8.92 -3.31 9.90
CA GLY A 111 10.14 -2.87 10.60
C GLY A 111 11.42 -3.00 9.76
N LEU A 112 11.31 -3.01 8.43
CA LEU A 112 12.45 -3.11 7.51
C LEU A 112 13.15 -1.75 7.36
N GLY A 113 14.34 -1.63 7.94
CA GLY A 113 15.17 -0.44 7.89
C GLY A 113 15.69 -0.09 6.49
N GLU A 114 16.29 1.10 6.35
CA GLU A 114 16.97 1.54 5.12
C GLU A 114 18.22 0.71 4.81
N ASP A 115 18.84 0.15 5.83
CA ASP A 115 20.01 -0.71 5.79
C ASP A 115 19.70 -2.19 5.47
N ASP A 116 18.42 -2.54 5.36
CA ASP A 116 18.01 -3.86 4.90
C ASP A 116 18.40 -4.07 3.42
N GLY A 117 19.38 -4.93 3.19
CA GLY A 117 19.92 -5.22 1.87
C GLY A 117 19.08 -6.19 1.04
N ARG A 118 17.99 -6.74 1.58
CA ARG A 118 17.14 -7.71 0.85
C ARG A 118 16.42 -7.01 -0.31
N PRO A 119 16.33 -7.63 -1.49
CA PRO A 119 15.41 -7.15 -2.52
C PRO A 119 13.97 -7.13 -2.01
N VAL A 120 13.25 -6.03 -2.24
CA VAL A 120 11.84 -5.87 -1.83
C VAL A 120 10.85 -6.60 -2.74
N THR A 121 11.34 -7.22 -3.82
CA THR A 121 10.52 -7.98 -4.78
C THR A 121 11.35 -9.08 -5.43
N VAL A 122 10.73 -10.26 -5.60
CA VAL A 122 11.24 -11.35 -6.43
C VAL A 122 10.64 -11.32 -7.84
N THR A 123 9.46 -10.72 -8.01
CA THR A 123 8.76 -10.62 -9.30
C THR A 123 9.22 -9.42 -10.14
N GLY A 124 9.70 -8.35 -9.50
CA GLY A 124 10.15 -7.11 -10.16
C GLY A 124 9.21 -5.91 -9.96
N GLY A 125 8.10 -6.08 -9.24
CA GLY A 125 7.16 -5.01 -8.89
C GLY A 125 6.27 -4.52 -10.04
N LEU A 126 5.12 -3.93 -9.71
CA LEU A 126 4.12 -3.50 -10.70
C LEU A 126 4.61 -2.46 -11.72
N PRO A 127 5.55 -1.53 -11.40
CA PRO A 127 6.05 -0.57 -12.39
C PRO A 127 6.88 -1.20 -13.51
N PHE A 128 7.50 -2.38 -13.28
CA PHE A 128 8.49 -2.95 -14.20
C PHE A 128 8.13 -4.36 -14.69
N ALA A 129 7.61 -5.22 -13.82
CA ALA A 129 7.13 -6.56 -14.20
C ALA A 129 5.77 -6.52 -14.92
N GLY A 130 5.04 -5.42 -14.79
CA GLY A 130 3.69 -5.26 -15.30
C GLY A 130 2.63 -5.30 -14.19
N GLY A 131 1.75 -4.31 -14.18
CA GLY A 131 0.73 -4.14 -13.16
C GLY A 131 -0.62 -4.70 -13.59
N ALA A 132 -0.80 -6.02 -13.55
CA ALA A 132 -2.11 -6.67 -13.78
C ALA A 132 -3.16 -6.37 -12.67
N GLY A 133 -3.06 -5.21 -12.03
CA GLY A 133 -3.89 -4.74 -10.92
C GLY A 133 -3.98 -5.78 -9.82
N SER A 134 -5.20 -6.22 -9.55
CA SER A 134 -5.48 -7.23 -8.53
C SER A 134 -4.81 -8.59 -8.81
N ASN A 135 -4.54 -8.94 -10.08
CA ASN A 135 -3.95 -10.23 -10.42
C ASN A 135 -2.43 -10.28 -10.24
N TYR A 136 -1.75 -9.15 -9.93
CA TYR A 136 -0.31 -9.14 -9.65
C TYR A 136 0.07 -10.17 -8.57
N MET A 137 -0.77 -10.33 -7.54
CA MET A 137 -0.55 -11.29 -6.46
C MET A 137 -0.41 -12.74 -6.95
N THR A 138 -1.15 -13.13 -7.98
CA THR A 138 -1.03 -14.49 -8.55
C THR A 138 0.35 -14.71 -9.15
N HIS A 139 0.89 -13.70 -9.82
CA HIS A 139 2.25 -13.74 -10.37
C HIS A 139 3.30 -13.73 -9.26
N SER A 140 3.09 -12.91 -8.23
CA SER A 140 3.95 -12.86 -7.05
C SER A 140 4.06 -14.21 -6.34
N ILE A 141 2.93 -14.87 -6.09
CA ILE A 141 2.90 -16.21 -5.48
C ILE A 141 3.56 -17.26 -6.38
N ALA A 142 3.33 -17.19 -7.70
CA ALA A 142 3.94 -18.12 -8.65
C ALA A 142 5.48 -17.96 -8.68
N THR A 143 5.99 -16.73 -8.78
CA THR A 143 7.44 -16.45 -8.74
C THR A 143 8.05 -16.84 -7.40
N MET A 144 7.40 -16.48 -6.27
CA MET A 144 7.86 -16.86 -4.93
C MET A 144 7.94 -18.38 -4.78
N THR A 145 6.98 -19.12 -5.36
CA THR A 145 6.99 -20.59 -5.37
C THR A 145 8.21 -21.15 -6.10
N GLU A 146 8.62 -20.54 -7.22
CA GLU A 146 9.83 -20.94 -7.95
C GLU A 146 11.10 -20.63 -7.14
N VAL A 147 11.20 -19.42 -6.59
CA VAL A 147 12.33 -19.00 -5.74
C VAL A 147 12.51 -19.94 -4.56
N LEU A 148 11.44 -20.29 -3.86
CA LEU A 148 11.49 -21.18 -2.69
C LEU A 148 11.87 -22.63 -3.04
N ARG A 149 11.53 -23.10 -4.24
CA ARG A 149 11.97 -24.44 -4.70
C ARG A 149 13.46 -24.46 -5.01
N ASP A 150 14.01 -23.34 -5.46
CA ASP A 150 15.44 -23.19 -5.74
C ASP A 150 16.26 -22.85 -4.48
N ASP A 151 15.60 -22.42 -3.40
CA ASP A 151 16.18 -22.17 -2.08
C ASP A 151 15.40 -22.89 -0.95
N PRO A 152 15.42 -24.25 -0.91
CA PRO A 152 14.63 -25.01 0.06
C PRO A 152 15.00 -24.71 1.51
N GLY A 153 13.98 -24.64 2.37
CA GLY A 153 14.12 -24.32 3.80
C GLY A 153 14.02 -22.83 4.11
N SER A 154 14.11 -21.96 3.10
CA SER A 154 13.88 -20.53 3.26
C SER A 154 12.39 -20.18 3.41
N LEU A 155 12.12 -18.96 3.89
CA LEU A 155 10.79 -18.37 3.96
C LEU A 155 10.68 -17.19 3.00
N GLY A 156 9.54 -17.13 2.31
CA GLY A 156 9.17 -16.06 1.41
C GLY A 156 7.91 -15.35 1.88
N LEU A 157 7.89 -14.02 1.86
CA LEU A 157 6.72 -13.22 2.21
C LEU A 157 6.21 -12.48 0.98
N VAL A 158 4.90 -12.58 0.76
CA VAL A 158 4.19 -11.81 -0.26
C VAL A 158 3.19 -10.88 0.42
N SER A 159 3.18 -9.60 0.07
CA SER A 159 2.17 -8.63 0.50
C SER A 159 1.25 -8.22 -0.65
N GLY A 160 0.01 -7.88 -0.32
CA GLY A 160 -1.01 -7.40 -1.25
C GLY A 160 -1.72 -6.18 -0.73
N VAL A 161 -1.94 -5.19 -1.59
CA VAL A 161 -2.68 -3.96 -1.28
C VAL A 161 -3.86 -3.81 -2.23
N GLY A 162 -5.02 -3.42 -1.69
CA GLY A 162 -6.23 -3.14 -2.47
C GLY A 162 -6.77 -1.73 -2.24
N MET A 163 -7.43 -1.19 -3.26
CA MET A 163 -8.07 0.13 -3.25
C MET A 163 -7.04 1.25 -2.94
N HIS A 164 -7.43 2.25 -2.14
CA HIS A 164 -6.59 3.39 -1.77
C HIS A 164 -5.82 3.10 -0.48
N MET A 165 -4.99 2.05 -0.48
CA MET A 165 -4.28 1.56 0.73
C MET A 165 -5.25 1.06 1.83
N THR A 166 -6.43 0.55 1.45
CA THR A 166 -7.49 0.19 2.40
C THR A 166 -7.42 -1.27 2.82
N LYS A 167 -7.06 -2.16 1.90
CA LYS A 167 -7.08 -3.61 2.11
C LYS A 167 -5.68 -4.16 2.07
N HIS A 168 -5.35 -5.03 3.02
CA HIS A 168 -4.01 -5.55 3.19
C HIS A 168 -4.05 -7.07 3.37
N ALA A 169 -3.21 -7.77 2.63
CA ALA A 169 -3.01 -9.21 2.77
C ALA A 169 -1.51 -9.49 2.88
N TYR A 170 -1.12 -10.37 3.79
CA TYR A 170 0.24 -10.86 3.93
C TYR A 170 0.20 -12.38 3.99
N ALA A 171 1.14 -13.04 3.32
CA ALA A 171 1.25 -14.49 3.30
C ALA A 171 2.71 -14.92 3.27
N LEU A 172 3.04 -15.90 4.11
CA LEU A 172 4.35 -16.55 4.15
C LEU A 172 4.27 -17.93 3.51
N TYR A 173 5.30 -18.27 2.74
CA TYR A 173 5.46 -19.52 2.03
C TYR A 173 6.82 -20.15 2.35
N GLY A 174 6.89 -21.48 2.33
CA GLY A 174 8.15 -22.23 2.49
C GLY A 174 8.02 -23.66 2.00
N THR A 175 9.14 -24.34 1.74
CA THR A 175 9.14 -25.76 1.30
C THR A 175 8.96 -26.74 2.45
N GLU A 176 9.32 -26.35 3.67
CA GLU A 176 9.09 -27.18 4.85
C GLU A 176 7.60 -27.14 5.23
N PRO A 177 6.94 -28.30 5.38
CA PRO A 177 5.55 -28.35 5.82
C PRO A 177 5.43 -27.85 7.26
N GLY A 178 4.26 -27.30 7.61
CA GLY A 178 3.95 -26.84 8.96
C GLY A 178 2.46 -26.95 9.24
N PRO A 179 2.03 -26.72 10.50
CA PRO A 179 0.62 -26.63 10.81
C PRO A 179 -0.02 -25.48 10.04
N VAL A 180 -1.26 -25.69 9.59
CA VAL A 180 -2.08 -24.63 9.00
C VAL A 180 -2.92 -24.03 10.12
N CYS A 181 -2.50 -22.88 10.63
CA CYS A 181 -3.17 -22.15 11.69
C CYS A 181 -3.91 -20.96 11.08
N PRO A 182 -5.26 -20.93 11.14
CA PRO A 182 -6.01 -19.75 10.75
C PRO A 182 -5.59 -18.52 11.57
N PRO A 183 -5.63 -17.32 10.98
CA PRO A 183 -5.30 -16.09 11.70
C PRO A 183 -6.33 -15.85 12.81
N ASP A 184 -5.94 -15.09 13.84
CA ASP A 184 -6.86 -14.64 14.88
C ASP A 184 -8.05 -13.88 14.27
N PRO A 185 -9.29 -14.37 14.44
CA PRO A 185 -10.48 -13.73 13.87
C PRO A 185 -10.76 -12.34 14.47
N GLU A 186 -10.17 -11.99 15.62
CA GLU A 186 -10.37 -10.70 16.28
C GLU A 186 -9.43 -9.60 15.78
N VAL A 187 -8.49 -9.89 14.87
CA VAL A 187 -7.57 -8.87 14.29
C VAL A 187 -8.35 -7.68 13.74
N GLN A 188 -9.39 -7.92 12.94
CA GLN A 188 -10.19 -6.84 12.36
C GLN A 188 -10.99 -6.09 13.43
N ALA A 189 -11.56 -6.79 14.42
CA ALA A 189 -12.33 -6.14 15.49
C ALA A 189 -11.45 -5.18 16.32
N ARG A 190 -10.18 -5.53 16.54
CA ARG A 190 -9.21 -4.63 17.20
C ARG A 190 -8.87 -3.42 16.34
N LEU A 191 -8.76 -3.59 15.02
CA LEU A 191 -8.54 -2.48 14.08
C LEU A 191 -9.75 -1.55 14.01
N ASP A 192 -10.97 -2.10 13.97
CA ASP A 192 -12.23 -1.34 13.93
C ASP A 192 -12.47 -0.53 15.22
N ALA A 193 -11.85 -0.95 16.34
CA ALA A 193 -11.91 -0.23 17.60
C ALA A 193 -10.91 0.94 17.70
N LEU A 194 -9.99 1.09 16.74
CA LEU A 194 -9.06 2.22 16.70
C LEU A 194 -9.83 3.53 16.40
N PRO A 195 -9.38 4.66 16.98
CA PRO A 195 -10.03 5.94 16.73
C PRO A 195 -9.91 6.35 15.26
N THR A 196 -11.00 6.92 14.74
CA THR A 196 -11.07 7.53 13.41
C THR A 196 -11.55 8.98 13.50
N ARG A 197 -11.24 9.76 12.47
CA ARG A 197 -11.71 11.15 12.35
C ARG A 197 -12.96 11.21 11.50
N SER A 198 -13.91 12.04 11.91
CA SER A 198 -15.07 12.36 11.07
C SER A 198 -14.65 13.20 9.86
N ILE A 199 -15.32 12.99 8.73
CA ILE A 199 -15.15 13.79 7.52
C ILE A 199 -16.29 14.78 7.42
N ARG A 200 -15.95 16.05 7.18
CA ARG A 200 -16.88 17.12 6.84
C ARG A 200 -16.88 17.35 5.35
N ASP A 201 -18.04 17.19 4.72
CA ASP A 201 -18.20 17.36 3.28
C ASP A 201 -18.00 18.83 2.87
N GLU A 202 -18.61 19.76 3.59
CA GLU A 202 -18.49 21.21 3.33
C GLU A 202 -17.87 21.94 4.51
N ALA A 203 -16.75 22.62 4.28
CA ALA A 203 -16.00 23.37 5.27
C ALA A 203 -15.63 24.77 4.74
N LYS A 204 -15.66 25.75 5.64
CA LYS A 204 -15.25 27.14 5.37
C LYS A 204 -14.47 27.69 6.55
N GLY A 205 -13.55 28.59 6.27
CA GLY A 205 -12.71 29.21 7.30
C GLY A 205 -11.33 28.56 7.42
N PRO A 206 -10.61 28.85 8.51
CA PRO A 206 -9.23 28.43 8.68
C PRO A 206 -9.13 26.91 8.84
N ALA A 207 -8.11 26.33 8.23
CA ALA A 207 -7.75 24.92 8.37
C ALA A 207 -6.22 24.74 8.29
N THR A 208 -5.76 23.53 8.60
CA THR A 208 -4.34 23.14 8.48
C THR A 208 -4.22 22.03 7.46
N MET A 209 -3.28 22.14 6.51
CA MET A 209 -3.07 21.09 5.52
C MET A 209 -2.41 19.87 6.18
N ALA A 210 -3.09 18.72 6.18
CA ALA A 210 -2.63 17.48 6.80
C ALA A 210 -1.88 16.57 5.81
N ALA A 211 -2.30 16.59 4.54
CA ALA A 211 -1.60 15.94 3.43
C ALA A 211 -2.04 16.59 2.11
N TYR A 212 -1.22 16.47 1.07
CA TYR A 212 -1.57 16.96 -0.26
C TYR A 212 -0.88 16.17 -1.36
N SER A 213 -1.40 16.32 -2.58
CA SER A 213 -0.76 15.88 -3.81
C SER A 213 -1.15 16.83 -4.94
N VAL A 214 -0.26 17.01 -5.92
CA VAL A 214 -0.52 17.82 -7.12
C VAL A 214 -0.66 16.90 -8.32
N VAL A 215 -1.84 16.91 -8.96
CA VAL A 215 -2.12 16.15 -10.17
C VAL A 215 -1.52 16.88 -11.37
N HIS A 216 -0.82 16.13 -12.22
CA HIS A 216 -0.14 16.67 -13.38
C HIS A 216 -0.75 16.20 -14.70
N ALA A 217 -0.78 17.11 -15.68
CA ALA A 217 -1.18 16.82 -17.04
C ALA A 217 -0.11 15.97 -17.78
N ARG A 218 -0.44 15.52 -19.00
CA ARG A 218 0.46 14.66 -19.80
C ARG A 218 1.74 15.38 -20.25
N ASP A 219 1.71 16.70 -20.35
CA ASP A 219 2.89 17.54 -20.60
C ASP A 219 3.78 17.72 -19.35
N GLY A 220 3.30 17.29 -18.19
CA GLY A 220 4.00 17.39 -16.91
C GLY A 220 3.82 18.73 -16.20
N GLY A 221 2.86 19.56 -16.59
CA GLY A 221 2.46 20.74 -15.83
C GLY A 221 1.47 20.41 -14.70
N PRO A 222 1.48 21.15 -13.58
CA PRO A 222 0.50 20.98 -12.51
C PRO A 222 -0.89 21.44 -12.98
N GLU A 223 -1.91 20.59 -12.79
CA GLU A 223 -3.28 20.82 -13.25
C GLU A 223 -4.20 21.25 -12.11
N TRP A 224 -4.16 20.53 -10.99
CA TRP A 224 -4.89 20.84 -9.75
C TRP A 224 -4.29 20.04 -8.58
N GLY A 225 -4.59 20.45 -7.34
CA GLY A 225 -4.11 19.79 -6.13
C GLY A 225 -5.25 19.20 -5.30
N LEU A 226 -5.00 18.06 -4.66
CA LEU A 226 -5.85 17.49 -3.63
C LEU A 226 -5.21 17.76 -2.27
N ALA A 227 -5.99 18.23 -1.31
CA ALA A 227 -5.58 18.39 0.07
C ALA A 227 -6.54 17.65 1.01
N VAL A 228 -5.97 17.06 2.06
CA VAL A 228 -6.67 16.69 3.30
C VAL A 228 -6.38 17.79 4.29
N CYS A 229 -7.41 18.38 4.90
CA CYS A 229 -7.25 19.48 5.83
C CYS A 229 -7.83 19.14 7.21
N ASP A 230 -7.07 19.42 8.26
CA ASP A 230 -7.51 19.40 9.65
C ASP A 230 -8.28 20.69 9.97
N LEU A 231 -9.48 20.54 10.52
CA LEU A 231 -10.33 21.64 10.96
C LEU A 231 -10.11 21.94 12.45
N PRO A 232 -10.35 23.18 12.92
CA PRO A 232 -10.23 23.54 14.34
C PRO A 232 -11.12 22.70 15.27
N SER A 233 -12.20 22.10 14.76
CA SER A 233 -13.11 21.21 15.48
C SER A 233 -12.58 19.77 15.65
N GLY A 234 -11.45 19.42 15.03
CA GLY A 234 -10.81 18.09 15.12
C GLY A 234 -11.25 17.10 14.04
N ASP A 235 -12.27 17.41 13.24
CA ASP A 235 -12.63 16.69 12.03
C ASP A 235 -11.76 17.10 10.82
N ARG A 236 -11.87 16.36 9.73
CA ARG A 236 -11.13 16.61 8.48
C ARG A 236 -12.06 16.89 7.32
N CYS A 237 -11.56 17.54 6.27
CA CYS A 237 -12.24 17.62 4.99
C CYS A 237 -11.25 17.38 3.84
N TYR A 238 -11.79 17.05 2.66
CA TYR A 238 -11.04 17.12 1.41
C TYR A 238 -11.23 18.51 0.78
N ALA A 239 -10.18 19.04 0.16
CA ALA A 239 -10.21 20.28 -0.59
C ALA A 239 -9.44 20.16 -1.90
N LYS A 240 -9.85 20.93 -2.90
CA LYS A 240 -9.08 21.15 -4.13
C LYS A 240 -8.24 22.41 -4.03
N VAL A 241 -7.05 22.38 -4.60
CA VAL A 241 -6.21 23.54 -4.86
C VAL A 241 -6.25 23.82 -6.35
N LEU A 242 -6.63 25.05 -6.72
CA LEU A 242 -6.73 25.49 -8.11
C LEU A 242 -5.83 26.71 -8.42
N ASP A 243 -5.29 27.34 -7.39
CA ASP A 243 -4.41 28.50 -7.53
C ASP A 243 -3.03 28.05 -8.04
N ALA A 244 -2.63 28.58 -9.20
CA ALA A 244 -1.43 28.13 -9.91
C ALA A 244 -0.13 28.41 -9.14
N ASP A 245 -0.09 29.52 -8.38
CA ASP A 245 1.08 29.88 -7.58
C ASP A 245 1.20 28.92 -6.38
N LEU A 246 0.08 28.62 -5.72
CA LEU A 246 0.05 27.63 -4.65
C LEU A 246 0.44 26.23 -5.16
N LEU A 247 -0.07 25.78 -6.32
CA LEU A 247 0.33 24.49 -6.89
C LEU A 247 1.85 24.39 -7.11
N THR A 248 2.45 25.46 -7.63
CA THR A 248 3.91 25.53 -7.82
C THR A 248 4.65 25.50 -6.49
N ASP A 249 4.09 26.13 -5.46
CA ASP A 249 4.70 26.22 -4.13
C ASP A 249 4.58 24.90 -3.32
N LEU A 250 3.49 24.15 -3.51
CA LEU A 250 3.30 22.80 -2.94
C LEU A 250 4.44 21.83 -3.32
N GLU A 251 5.04 22.01 -4.49
CA GLU A 251 6.12 21.14 -4.97
C GLU A 251 7.51 21.62 -4.54
N ARG A 252 7.62 22.83 -3.99
CA ARG A 252 8.91 23.47 -3.66
C ARG A 252 9.23 23.46 -2.17
N ARG A 253 8.22 23.46 -1.31
CA ARG A 253 8.37 23.47 0.14
C ARG A 253 7.29 22.64 0.81
N GLU A 254 7.56 22.25 2.05
CA GLU A 254 6.61 21.48 2.84
C GLU A 254 5.40 22.34 3.24
N TRP A 255 4.21 21.79 3.03
CA TRP A 255 2.91 22.38 3.35
C TRP A 255 2.11 21.56 4.36
N VAL A 256 2.53 20.34 4.70
CA VAL A 256 1.98 19.61 5.85
C VAL A 256 2.21 20.45 7.12
N GLY A 257 1.13 20.72 7.85
CA GLY A 257 1.11 21.59 9.01
C GLY A 257 0.97 23.08 8.71
N ALA A 258 0.95 23.49 7.43
CA ALA A 258 0.78 24.89 7.06
C ALA A 258 -0.71 25.32 7.08
N PRO A 259 -0.99 26.60 7.42
CA PRO A 259 -2.35 27.12 7.42
C PRO A 259 -2.87 27.33 6.00
N VAL A 260 -4.16 27.07 5.81
CA VAL A 260 -4.92 27.38 4.59
C VAL A 260 -6.29 27.94 4.95
N GLU A 261 -6.88 28.70 4.04
CA GLU A 261 -8.27 29.13 4.12
C GLU A 261 -9.13 28.24 3.23
N LEU A 262 -10.21 27.69 3.79
CA LEU A 262 -11.20 26.91 3.05
C LEU A 262 -12.35 27.81 2.59
N VAL A 263 -12.67 27.74 1.30
CA VAL A 263 -13.81 28.45 0.71
C VAL A 263 -14.71 27.47 -0.05
N SER A 264 -15.98 27.85 -0.21
CA SER A 264 -16.92 27.08 -1.04
C SER A 264 -16.49 27.14 -2.51
N GLY A 265 -16.18 25.99 -3.09
CA GLY A 265 -16.25 25.79 -4.53
C GLY A 265 -17.69 25.52 -4.99
N GLY A 266 -17.92 25.61 -6.30
CA GLY A 266 -19.17 25.16 -6.88
C GLY A 266 -19.37 23.64 -6.71
N GLY A 267 -20.61 23.21 -6.53
CA GLY A 267 -20.97 21.78 -6.49
C GLY A 267 -20.52 21.02 -5.24
N GLY A 268 -20.41 21.69 -4.09
CA GLY A 268 -20.07 21.03 -2.81
C GLY A 268 -18.58 20.70 -2.64
N VAL A 269 -17.71 21.28 -3.46
CA VAL A 269 -16.26 21.07 -3.38
C VAL A 269 -15.64 22.14 -2.49
N ASN A 270 -14.84 21.78 -1.48
CA ASN A 270 -14.04 22.77 -0.74
C ASN A 270 -12.83 23.18 -1.58
N LEU A 271 -12.48 24.46 -1.57
CA LEU A 271 -11.24 24.96 -2.16
C LEU A 271 -10.29 25.41 -1.06
N ALA A 272 -9.02 24.99 -1.13
CA ALA A 272 -7.96 25.45 -0.25
C ALA A 272 -7.17 26.58 -0.95
N GLN A 273 -7.02 27.70 -0.24
CA GLN A 273 -6.32 28.89 -0.70
C GLN A 273 -5.33 29.36 0.38
N VAL A 274 -4.31 30.12 -0.04
CA VAL A 274 -3.46 30.84 0.90
C VAL A 274 -4.12 32.18 1.22
N THR A 275 -4.20 32.55 2.50
CA THR A 275 -4.55 33.91 2.86
C THR A 275 -3.44 34.84 2.37
N PRO A 276 -3.73 35.85 1.53
CA PRO A 276 -2.72 36.83 1.16
C PRO A 276 -2.14 37.47 2.43
N PRO A 277 -0.83 37.78 2.45
CA PRO A 277 -0.21 38.49 3.56
C PRO A 277 -0.83 39.88 3.78
#